data_AF-A0A538B2B5-F1
#
_entry.id   AF-A0A538B2B5-F1
#
_cell.length_a   1.000
_cell.length_b   1.000
_cell.length_c   1.000
_cell.angle_alpha   90.00
_cell.angle_beta   90.00
_cell.angle_gamma   90.00
#
_symmetry.space_group_name_H-M   'P 1'
#
loop_
_entity.id
_entity.type
_entity.pdbx_description
1 polymer ?
#
loop_
_entity_poly.entity_id
_entity_poly.type
_entity_poly.pdbx_seq_one_letter_code
_entity_poly.pdbx_strand_id
1 'polypeptide(L)' 'MQTGGVSERAANRLAGASSPYLLQHAHNPVDWYPWGEDAFVKAR' A
#
# COMPACT_ATOMS: atom_id res chain seq x y z
N MET A 1 9.69 8.12 26.50
CA MET A 1 9.77 7.22 25.34
C MET A 1 8.47 7.37 24.57
N GLN A 2 8.47 8.11 23.47
CA GLN A 2 7.28 8.25 22.62
C GLN A 2 7.33 7.12 21.59
N THR A 3 6.71 5.98 21.90
CA THR A 3 6.50 4.92 20.90
C THR A 3 5.31 5.34 20.06
N GLY A 4 5.59 5.94 18.90
CA GLY A 4 4.58 6.48 17.99
C GLY A 4 3.67 5.40 17.41
N GLY A 5 2.36 5.68 17.49
CA GLY A 5 1.32 5.38 16.51
C GLY A 5 1.22 3.95 15.97
N VAL A 6 0.23 3.21 16.46
CA VAL A 6 -0.48 2.22 15.64
C VAL A 6 -0.98 2.97 14.40
N SER A 7 -0.54 2.56 13.20
CA SER A 7 -0.87 3.22 11.95
C SER A 7 -2.40 3.23 11.71
N GLU A 8 -3.08 4.30 12.08
CA GLU A 8 -4.39 4.72 11.52
C GLU A 8 -4.23 5.22 10.06
N ARG A 9 -3.33 4.58 9.29
CA ARG A 9 -3.06 4.97 7.91
C ARG A 9 -4.14 4.35 7.02
N ALA A 10 -4.85 5.20 6.27
CA ALA A 10 -5.75 4.77 5.22
C ALA A 10 -5.04 3.76 4.31
N ALA A 11 -5.76 2.70 3.93
CA ALA A 11 -5.19 1.66 3.10
C ALA A 11 -4.84 2.23 1.71
N ASN A 12 -3.63 1.94 1.23
CA ASN A 12 -3.18 2.25 -0.11
C ASN A 12 -3.83 1.29 -1.13
N ARG A 13 -3.40 1.39 -2.39
CA ARG A 13 -4.00 0.63 -3.51
C ARG A 13 -3.82 -0.88 -3.40
N LEU A 14 -2.90 -1.36 -2.58
CA LEU A 14 -2.72 -2.80 -2.36
C LEU A 14 -3.88 -3.44 -1.59
N ALA A 15 -4.76 -2.65 -0.97
CA ALA A 15 -5.95 -3.15 -0.28
C ALA A 15 -6.91 -3.94 -1.19
N GLY A 16 -6.87 -3.71 -2.51
CA GLY A 16 -7.66 -4.45 -3.50
C GLY A 16 -6.95 -5.66 -4.11
N ALA A 17 -5.73 -6.00 -3.66
CA ALA A 17 -4.96 -7.09 -4.23
C ALA A 17 -5.43 -8.46 -3.72
N SER A 18 -5.36 -9.49 -4.57
CA SER A 18 -5.70 -10.87 -4.17
C SER A 18 -4.58 -11.58 -3.41
N SER A 19 -3.34 -11.06 -3.47
CA SER A 19 -2.19 -11.68 -2.83
C SER A 19 -2.13 -11.35 -1.34
N PRO A 20 -2.05 -12.35 -0.44
CA PRO A 20 -1.89 -12.11 1.00
C PRO A 20 -0.68 -11.24 1.34
N TYR A 21 0.41 -11.38 0.58
CA TYR A 21 1.62 -10.59 0.76
C TYR A 21 1.38 -9.10 0.47
N LEU A 22 0.64 -8.78 -0.58
CA LEU A 22 0.33 -7.40 -0.93
C LEU A 22 -0.64 -6.76 0.07
N LEU A 23 -1.63 -7.52 0.52
CA LEU A 23 -2.59 -7.07 1.54
C LEU A 23 -1.91 -6.72 2.86
N GLN A 24 -0.87 -7.46 3.25
CA GLN A 24 -0.09 -7.16 4.46
C GLN A 24 0.60 -5.79 4.41
N HIS A 25 0.82 -5.24 3.21
CA HIS A 25 1.44 -3.93 2.99
C HIS A 25 0.45 -2.81 2.64
N ALA A 26 -0.86 -3.09 2.72
CA ALA A 26 -1.90 -2.11 2.39
C ALA A 26 -1.88 -0.87 3.30
N HIS A 27 -1.38 -0.96 4.53
CA HIS A 27 -1.35 0.16 5.49
C HIS A 27 0.03 0.83 5.61
N ASN A 28 0.97 0.48 4.74
CA ASN A 28 2.28 1.12 4.73
C ASN A 28 2.14 2.60 4.33
N PRO A 29 2.99 3.49 4.87
CA PRO A 29 2.87 4.94 4.66
C PRO A 29 3.18 5.39 3.22
N VAL A 30 3.72 4.49 2.39
CA VAL A 30 3.99 4.72 0.97
C VAL A 30 2.76 4.28 0.16
N ASP A 31 2.31 5.12 -0.78
CA ASP A 31 1.22 4.79 -1.72
C ASP A 31 1.73 3.78 -2.76
N TRP A 32 1.77 2.51 -2.38
CA TRP A 32 2.22 1.41 -3.23
C TRP A 32 1.21 1.12 -4.34
N TYR A 33 1.74 0.74 -5.50
CA TYR A 33 0.98 0.25 -6.65
C TYR A 33 1.26 -1.23 -6.83
N PRO A 34 0.24 -2.06 -7.13
CA PRO A 34 0.50 -3.41 -7.61
C PRO A 34 1.26 -3.32 -8.93
N TRP A 35 2.19 -4.26 -9.15
CA TRP A 35 2.93 -4.33 -10.40
C TRP A 35 1.98 -4.71 -11.54
N GLY A 36 1.89 -3.86 -12.56
CA GLY A 36 0.98 -4.04 -13.70
C GLY A 36 0.87 -2.81 -14.58
N GLU A 37 0.04 -2.89 -15.61
CA GLU A 37 -0.19 -1.82 -16.60
C GLU A 37 -0.51 -0.47 -15.91
N ASP A 38 -1.34 -0.48 -14.86
CA ASP A 38 -1.73 0.71 -14.10
C ASP A 38 -0.55 1.46 -13.47
N ALA A 39 0.49 0.73 -13.04
CA ALA A 39 1.70 1.34 -12.49
C ALA A 39 2.51 2.06 -13.58
N PHE A 40 2.59 1.47 -14.77
CA PHE A 40 3.28 2.06 -15.92
C PHE A 40 2.52 3.25 -16.51
N VAL A 41 1.19 3.17 -16.59
CA VAL A 41 0.34 4.28 -17.06
C VAL A 41 0.51 5.51 -16.18
N LYS A 42 0.67 5.33 -14.86
CA LYS A 42 0.88 6.45 -13.94
C LYS A 42 2.31 6.99 -13.91
N ALA A 43 3.29 6.22 -14.40
CA ALA A 43 4.69 6.63 -14.49
C ALA A 43 5.01 7.46 -15.74
N ARG A 44 4.04 7.64 -16.65
CA ARG A 44 4.17 8.47 -17.85
C ARG A 44 4.07 9.97 -17.57
#